data_AF-A0A958VKZ9-F1
#
_entry.id   AF-A0A958VKZ9-F1
#
_cell.length_a   1.000
_cell.length_b   1.000
_cell.length_c   1.000
_cell.angle_alpha   90.00
_cell.angle_beta   90.00
_cell.angle_gamma   90.00
#
_symmetry.space_group_name_H-M   'P 1'
#
loop_
_entity.id
_entity.type
_entity.pdbx_description
1 polymer ?
#
loop_
_entity_poly.entity_id
_entity_poly.type
_entity_poly.pdbx_seq_one_letter_code
_entity_poly.pdbx_strand_id
1 'polypeptide(L)'
;MRKKSDTFENHFEVMEMRTILESKKSIFRIIGKYFLLALIFLSLQTNSAWSFADLGPYDGHESITNEAFSSGIAGVDFSKGAILQIIRINKKADKLIFGEGEQFQHFDDEFLIEGSLYVKYLRLSVKNLLIAGNEVSLDAYQFRGFRARRVLGLALHAIQDYYSHTNWVEAGNTQINFDLGVNELPPPAPSNIPLCTNDSNDLIAGLGVITSGYWEGFGVACAPLSSNQIKCRHGTPITNNCGGLNKDTAVRPNYDTARSLAVTATQKFVEQVINDIKNDPSLSADVKNEAIRLLADQPSSWNCGCVIYI
;
A
#
# COMPACT_ATOMS: atom_id res chain seq x y z
N MET A 1 -18.02 -17.81 -71.24
CA MET A 1 -16.54 -17.79 -71.20
C MET A 1 -16.09 -17.15 -69.88
N ARG A 2 -15.02 -17.70 -69.27
CA ARG A 2 -14.41 -17.41 -67.94
C ARG A 2 -15.13 -18.03 -66.74
N LYS A 3 -14.46 -18.71 -65.80
CA LYS A 3 -13.06 -19.15 -65.68
C LYS A 3 -13.00 -20.24 -64.59
N LYS A 4 -12.18 -21.28 -64.81
CA LYS A 4 -11.59 -22.13 -63.77
C LYS A 4 -10.59 -21.28 -62.97
N SER A 5 -10.69 -21.22 -61.64
CA SER A 5 -9.56 -20.79 -60.79
C SER A 5 -9.60 -21.26 -59.32
N ASP A 6 -10.44 -22.23 -58.92
CA ASP A 6 -10.63 -22.54 -57.49
C ASP A 6 -9.74 -23.65 -56.91
N THR A 7 -8.57 -23.96 -57.50
CA THR A 7 -7.75 -25.09 -57.02
C THR A 7 -6.27 -24.79 -56.78
N PHE A 8 -5.84 -23.53 -56.75
CA PHE A 8 -4.43 -23.21 -56.44
C PHE A 8 -4.22 -22.41 -55.14
N GLU A 9 -5.23 -21.68 -54.64
CA GLU A 9 -5.12 -20.91 -53.40
C GLU A 9 -5.23 -21.78 -52.12
N ASN A 10 -5.91 -22.93 -52.16
CA ASN A 10 -6.11 -23.77 -50.97
C ASN A 10 -4.92 -24.67 -50.57
N HIS A 11 -3.83 -24.74 -51.35
CA HIS A 11 -2.66 -25.55 -51.00
C HIS A 11 -1.51 -24.76 -50.36
N PHE A 12 -1.47 -23.43 -50.52
CA PHE A 12 -0.40 -22.61 -49.95
C PHE A 12 -0.64 -22.30 -48.46
N GLU A 13 -1.90 -22.02 -48.07
CA GLU A 13 -2.24 -21.68 -46.67
C GLU A 13 -2.08 -22.86 -45.69
N VAL A 14 -2.29 -24.11 -46.14
CA VAL A 14 -2.22 -25.30 -45.27
C VAL A 14 -0.77 -25.68 -44.93
N MET A 15 0.20 -25.34 -45.78
CA MET A 15 1.61 -25.67 -45.58
C MET A 15 2.34 -24.65 -44.69
N GLU A 16 1.95 -23.37 -44.75
CA GLU A 16 2.46 -22.33 -43.85
C GLU A 16 2.00 -22.55 -42.39
N MET A 17 0.75 -22.97 -42.17
CA MET A 17 0.22 -23.22 -40.83
C MET A 17 0.89 -24.39 -40.10
N ARG A 18 1.29 -25.46 -40.81
CA ARG A 18 1.99 -26.60 -40.18
C ARG A 18 3.40 -26.24 -39.71
N THR A 19 4.09 -25.35 -40.41
CA THR A 19 5.46 -24.91 -40.07
C THR A 19 5.46 -23.99 -38.85
N ILE A 20 4.41 -23.17 -38.70
CA ILE A 20 4.20 -22.29 -37.53
C ILE A 20 3.79 -23.09 -36.27
N LEU A 21 3.02 -24.18 -36.42
CA LEU A 21 2.60 -25.02 -35.30
C LEU A 21 3.74 -25.87 -34.71
N GLU A 22 4.67 -26.36 -35.54
CA GLU A 22 5.82 -27.13 -35.07
C GLU A 22 6.91 -26.24 -34.43
N SER A 23 7.10 -24.99 -34.90
CA SER A 23 8.01 -24.04 -34.24
C SER A 23 7.51 -23.63 -32.84
N LYS A 24 6.19 -23.50 -32.66
CA LYS A 24 5.57 -23.20 -31.36
C LYS A 24 5.75 -24.32 -30.33
N LYS A 25 5.65 -25.59 -30.71
CA LYS A 25 5.84 -26.73 -29.78
C LYS A 25 7.27 -26.82 -29.21
N SER A 26 8.28 -26.45 -30.01
CA SER A 26 9.67 -26.39 -29.57
C SER A 26 9.91 -25.24 -28.58
N ILE A 27 9.32 -24.07 -28.85
CA ILE A 27 9.36 -22.90 -27.98
C ILE A 27 8.68 -23.17 -26.63
N PHE A 28 7.54 -23.86 -26.61
CA PHE A 28 6.85 -24.22 -25.35
C PHE A 28 7.65 -25.17 -24.44
N ARG A 29 8.49 -26.05 -25.01
CA ARG A 29 9.36 -26.96 -24.22
C ARG A 29 10.55 -26.25 -23.59
N ILE A 30 11.08 -25.21 -24.23
CA ILE A 30 12.16 -24.37 -23.70
C ILE A 30 11.59 -23.42 -22.64
N ILE A 31 10.45 -22.77 -22.93
CA ILE A 31 9.75 -21.91 -21.96
C ILE A 31 9.37 -22.71 -20.71
N GLY A 32 8.85 -23.93 -20.82
CA GLY A 32 8.42 -24.73 -19.66
C GLY A 32 9.51 -25.05 -18.63
N LYS A 33 10.78 -25.19 -19.05
CA LYS A 33 11.90 -25.43 -18.11
C LYS A 33 12.43 -24.15 -17.45
N TYR A 34 12.42 -23.02 -18.16
CA TYR A 34 12.77 -21.72 -17.57
C TYR A 34 11.63 -21.11 -16.76
N PHE A 35 10.37 -21.45 -17.07
CA PHE A 35 9.19 -21.01 -16.32
C PHE A 35 9.10 -21.69 -14.95
N LEU A 36 9.52 -22.95 -14.83
CA LEU A 36 9.54 -23.66 -13.54
C LEU A 36 10.71 -23.20 -12.63
N LEU A 37 11.86 -22.84 -13.21
CA LEU A 37 12.96 -22.20 -12.46
C LEU A 37 12.62 -20.74 -12.09
N ALA A 38 11.93 -20.02 -12.97
CA ALA A 38 11.39 -18.69 -12.65
C ALA A 38 10.34 -18.76 -11.54
N LEU A 39 9.51 -19.82 -11.46
CA LEU A 39 8.54 -20.01 -10.37
C LEU A 39 9.18 -20.35 -9.02
N ILE A 40 10.34 -21.03 -9.01
CA ILE A 40 11.11 -21.31 -7.77
C ILE A 40 11.92 -20.07 -7.34
N PHE A 41 12.28 -19.17 -8.25
CA PHE A 41 12.83 -17.85 -7.92
C PHE A 41 11.74 -16.80 -7.60
N LEU A 42 10.53 -16.92 -8.15
CA LEU A 42 9.39 -16.06 -7.84
C LEU A 42 8.77 -16.34 -6.46
N SER A 43 9.00 -17.54 -5.89
CA SER A 43 8.49 -17.88 -4.56
C SER A 43 9.37 -17.35 -3.42
N LEU A 44 10.45 -16.63 -3.71
CA LEU A 44 11.31 -15.94 -2.75
C LEU A 44 11.41 -14.42 -2.98
N GLN A 45 10.51 -13.83 -3.77
CA GLN A 45 10.46 -12.38 -3.95
C GLN A 45 9.66 -11.74 -2.80
N THR A 46 10.35 -11.16 -1.83
CA THR A 46 9.72 -10.41 -0.72
C THR A 46 10.28 -9.00 -0.66
N ASN A 47 9.40 -8.08 -1.06
CA ASN A 47 9.45 -6.63 -1.28
C ASN A 47 10.06 -5.80 -0.12
N SER A 48 9.97 -4.47 -0.20
CA SER A 48 10.14 -3.48 0.90
C SER A 48 9.20 -3.71 2.10
N ALA A 49 8.74 -4.95 2.26
CA ALA A 49 7.68 -5.49 3.09
C ALA A 49 7.99 -5.57 4.58
N TRP A 50 8.78 -4.62 5.07
CA TRP A 50 9.35 -4.71 6.41
C TRP A 50 8.97 -3.56 7.32
N SER A 51 8.19 -2.57 6.87
CA SER A 51 7.66 -1.54 7.77
C SER A 51 6.94 -2.18 8.97
N PHE A 52 7.53 -1.95 10.14
CA PHE A 52 7.17 -2.57 11.41
C PHE A 52 7.16 -4.12 11.45
N ALA A 53 7.74 -4.84 10.49
CA ALA A 53 7.92 -6.30 10.38
C ALA A 53 7.45 -7.16 11.57
N ASP A 54 6.50 -8.04 11.25
CA ASP A 54 5.87 -9.05 12.11
C ASP A 54 6.88 -10.18 12.49
N LEU A 55 7.86 -9.86 13.35
CA LEU A 55 8.83 -10.82 13.91
C LEU A 55 8.42 -11.34 15.31
N GLY A 56 7.29 -10.84 15.83
CA GLY A 56 6.68 -11.24 17.09
C GLY A 56 5.17 -10.99 17.07
N PRO A 57 4.39 -11.54 18.03
CA PRO A 57 2.92 -11.56 17.98
C PRO A 57 2.23 -10.18 18.05
N TYR A 58 2.99 -9.08 18.11
CA TYR A 58 2.49 -7.71 18.30
C TYR A 58 3.22 -6.66 17.45
N ASP A 59 3.98 -7.07 16.43
CA ASP A 59 4.74 -6.15 15.58
C ASP A 59 4.11 -6.10 14.16
N GLY A 60 4.13 -4.93 13.53
CA GLY A 60 3.68 -4.76 12.15
C GLY A 60 2.52 -3.82 11.96
N HIS A 61 2.25 -3.52 10.68
CA HIS A 61 1.05 -2.82 10.22
C HIS A 61 -0.26 -3.33 10.85
N GLU A 62 -0.33 -4.64 11.10
CA GLU A 62 -1.46 -5.30 11.75
C GLU A 62 -1.65 -4.82 13.20
N SER A 63 -0.58 -4.75 13.99
CA SER A 63 -0.64 -4.30 15.38
C SER A 63 -1.05 -2.84 15.48
N ILE A 64 -0.46 -1.99 14.63
CA ILE A 64 -0.76 -0.55 14.57
C ILE A 64 -2.23 -0.34 14.21
N THR A 65 -2.73 -1.08 13.22
CA THR A 65 -4.12 -1.00 12.80
C THR A 65 -5.06 -1.53 13.90
N ASN A 66 -4.77 -2.64 14.56
CA ASN A 66 -5.60 -3.11 15.67
C ASN A 66 -5.65 -2.10 16.83
N GLU A 67 -4.50 -1.55 17.21
CA GLU A 67 -4.40 -0.57 18.28
C GLU A 67 -5.15 0.71 17.95
N ALA A 68 -5.01 1.23 16.72
CA ALA A 68 -5.72 2.42 16.27
C ALA A 68 -7.25 2.28 16.40
N PHE A 69 -7.80 1.10 16.09
CA PHE A 69 -9.24 0.83 16.12
C PHE A 69 -9.75 0.33 17.48
N SER A 70 -8.90 0.21 18.50
CA SER A 70 -9.23 -0.46 19.77
C SER A 70 -10.34 0.21 20.59
N SER A 71 -10.56 1.53 20.42
CA SER A 71 -11.53 2.31 21.22
C SER A 71 -12.59 3.04 20.38
N GLY A 72 -12.84 2.58 19.15
CA GLY A 72 -13.66 3.32 18.19
C GLY A 72 -12.99 4.62 17.73
N ILE A 73 -13.43 5.18 16.60
CA ILE A 73 -12.82 6.39 16.01
C ILE A 73 -13.92 7.38 15.65
N ALA A 74 -13.80 8.62 16.13
CA ALA A 74 -14.80 9.68 15.91
C ALA A 74 -16.23 9.28 16.32
N GLY A 75 -16.36 8.50 17.40
CA GLY A 75 -17.62 7.96 17.89
C GLY A 75 -18.23 6.84 17.03
N VAL A 76 -17.41 6.19 16.18
CA VAL A 76 -17.81 5.08 15.33
C VAL A 76 -17.06 3.83 15.75
N ASP A 77 -17.81 2.79 16.12
CA ASP A 77 -17.26 1.46 16.40
C ASP A 77 -17.22 0.65 15.11
N PHE A 78 -16.07 0.06 14.80
CA PHE A 78 -15.90 -0.80 13.63
C PHE A 78 -16.14 -2.25 14.03
N SER A 79 -16.84 -2.99 13.18
CA SER A 79 -16.98 -4.44 13.37
C SER A 79 -15.61 -5.10 13.29
N LYS A 80 -15.44 -6.23 13.99
CA LYS A 80 -14.23 -7.06 13.84
C LYS A 80 -13.99 -7.46 12.38
N GLY A 81 -15.06 -7.70 11.62
CA GLY A 81 -14.99 -8.01 10.19
C GLY A 81 -14.44 -6.84 9.37
N ALA A 82 -14.85 -5.61 9.66
CA ALA A 82 -14.32 -4.42 9.03
C ALA A 82 -12.82 -4.27 9.26
N ILE A 83 -12.40 -4.37 10.53
CA ILE A 83 -11.00 -4.22 10.95
C ILE A 83 -10.12 -5.28 10.26
N LEU A 84 -10.57 -6.54 10.23
CA LEU A 84 -9.84 -7.62 9.55
C LEU A 84 -9.71 -7.41 8.03
N GLN A 85 -10.72 -6.83 7.38
CA GLN A 85 -10.64 -6.51 5.94
C GLN A 85 -9.61 -5.41 5.67
N ILE A 86 -9.58 -4.38 6.53
CA ILE A 86 -8.61 -3.28 6.47
C ILE A 86 -7.19 -3.83 6.69
N ILE A 87 -6.96 -4.56 7.78
CA ILE A 87 -5.67 -5.19 8.12
C ILE A 87 -5.16 -6.05 6.98
N ARG A 88 -6.03 -6.91 6.42
CA ARG A 88 -5.63 -7.82 5.34
C ARG A 88 -5.12 -7.08 4.12
N ILE A 89 -5.66 -5.90 3.79
CA ILE A 89 -5.14 -5.11 2.66
C ILE A 89 -3.93 -4.31 3.07
N ASN A 90 -3.91 -3.72 4.27
CA ASN A 90 -2.75 -3.01 4.79
C ASN A 90 -1.49 -3.91 4.72
N LYS A 91 -1.53 -5.10 5.34
CA LYS A 91 -0.44 -6.10 5.32
C LYS A 91 -0.11 -6.64 3.92
N LYS A 92 -1.08 -6.62 3.00
CA LYS A 92 -0.88 -7.16 1.65
C LYS A 92 -0.45 -6.09 0.67
N ALA A 93 -0.48 -4.80 1.00
CA ALA A 93 -0.07 -3.74 0.10
C ALA A 93 1.37 -3.99 -0.39
N ASP A 94 2.23 -4.45 0.52
CA ASP A 94 3.57 -4.99 0.25
C ASP A 94 3.64 -6.04 -0.85
N LYS A 95 2.60 -6.84 -1.06
CA LYS A 95 2.56 -8.02 -1.95
C LYS A 95 1.61 -7.87 -3.14
N LEU A 96 0.68 -6.91 -3.07
CA LEU A 96 -0.45 -6.83 -4.00
C LEU A 96 -0.09 -6.19 -5.34
N ILE A 97 1.11 -5.64 -5.47
CA ILE A 97 1.57 -5.01 -6.70
C ILE A 97 2.72 -5.85 -7.27
N PHE A 98 2.35 -6.77 -8.16
CA PHE A 98 3.31 -7.49 -9.00
C PHE A 98 3.92 -6.50 -9.98
N GLY A 99 5.17 -6.11 -9.70
CA GLY A 99 5.92 -5.08 -10.38
C GLY A 99 6.12 -3.93 -9.42
N GLU A 100 7.35 -3.76 -8.93
CA GLU A 100 7.86 -2.55 -8.25
C GLU A 100 6.74 -1.68 -7.66
N GLY A 101 6.29 -1.96 -6.44
CA GLY A 101 5.40 -1.06 -5.73
C GLY A 101 6.00 0.33 -5.81
N GLU A 102 5.32 1.24 -6.52
CA GLU A 102 5.86 2.55 -6.81
C GLU A 102 6.27 3.19 -5.47
N GLN A 103 7.52 3.63 -5.36
CA GLN A 103 8.16 3.98 -4.09
C GLN A 103 7.39 5.05 -3.29
N PHE A 104 6.57 5.84 -3.97
CA PHE A 104 5.63 6.78 -3.36
C PHE A 104 4.63 6.12 -2.40
N GLN A 105 4.27 4.85 -2.59
CA GLN A 105 3.33 4.14 -1.72
C GLN A 105 3.95 3.79 -0.37
N HIS A 106 5.27 3.66 -0.35
CA HIS A 106 6.08 3.34 0.83
C HIS A 106 6.81 4.57 1.37
N PHE A 107 6.65 5.75 0.75
CA PHE A 107 7.44 6.94 1.06
C PHE A 107 8.96 6.70 1.02
N ASP A 108 9.41 5.81 0.14
CA ASP A 108 10.82 5.54 -0.13
C ASP A 108 11.34 6.45 -1.24
N ASP A 109 12.65 6.45 -1.46
CA ASP A 109 13.32 7.09 -2.61
C ASP A 109 12.97 8.58 -2.82
N GLU A 110 12.63 9.29 -1.74
CA GLU A 110 12.28 10.71 -1.70
C GLU A 110 10.94 11.08 -2.35
N PHE A 111 10.06 10.10 -2.58
CA PHE A 111 8.71 10.32 -3.13
C PHE A 111 7.70 10.88 -2.11
N LEU A 112 8.09 11.93 -1.37
CA LEU A 112 7.24 12.57 -0.35
C LEU A 112 6.02 13.26 -0.95
N ILE A 113 6.21 13.94 -2.09
CA ILE A 113 5.14 14.67 -2.79
C ILE A 113 4.12 13.66 -3.31
N GLU A 114 4.57 12.71 -4.11
CA GLU A 114 3.74 11.68 -4.74
C GLU A 114 3.03 10.82 -3.70
N GLY A 115 3.74 10.44 -2.63
CA GLY A 115 3.15 9.66 -1.54
C GLY A 115 2.04 10.43 -0.81
N SER A 116 2.25 11.73 -0.56
CA SER A 116 1.23 12.57 0.08
C SER A 116 -0.02 12.75 -0.78
N LEU A 117 0.15 12.93 -2.10
CA LEU A 117 -0.93 13.00 -3.07
C LEU A 117 -1.67 11.67 -3.19
N TYR A 118 -0.95 10.55 -3.13
CA TYR A 118 -1.51 9.21 -3.14
C TYR A 118 -2.41 8.97 -1.92
N VAL A 119 -1.92 9.24 -0.70
CA VAL A 119 -2.72 9.12 0.53
C VAL A 119 -3.97 10.00 0.47
N LYS A 120 -3.84 11.24 -0.03
CA LYS A 120 -4.98 12.15 -0.24
C LYS A 120 -5.98 11.59 -1.25
N TYR A 121 -5.51 11.05 -2.37
CA TYR A 121 -6.35 10.41 -3.38
C TYR A 121 -7.13 9.22 -2.81
N LEU A 122 -6.47 8.37 -2.03
CA LEU A 122 -7.12 7.24 -1.38
C LEU A 122 -8.19 7.70 -0.38
N ARG A 123 -7.94 8.75 0.42
CA ARG A 123 -8.94 9.35 1.33
C ARG A 123 -10.23 9.72 0.60
N LEU A 124 -10.09 10.48 -0.48
CA LEU A 124 -11.23 10.91 -1.29
C LEU A 124 -11.93 9.72 -1.96
N SER A 125 -11.16 8.72 -2.38
CA SER A 125 -11.69 7.50 -2.99
C SER A 125 -12.52 6.66 -2.03
N VAL A 126 -12.09 6.54 -0.76
CA VAL A 126 -12.89 5.89 0.30
C VAL A 126 -14.23 6.58 0.43
N LYS A 127 -14.25 7.91 0.60
CA LYS A 127 -15.50 8.69 0.68
C LYS A 127 -16.37 8.47 -0.54
N ASN A 128 -15.83 8.60 -1.75
CA ASN A 128 -16.59 8.47 -2.99
C ASN A 128 -17.23 7.09 -3.16
N LEU A 129 -16.53 6.02 -2.79
CA LEU A 129 -17.09 4.65 -2.79
C LEU A 129 -18.27 4.51 -1.81
N LEU A 130 -18.18 5.16 -0.66
CA LEU A 130 -19.19 5.09 0.39
C LEU A 130 -20.44 5.91 0.08
N ILE A 131 -20.33 6.99 -0.71
CA ILE A 131 -21.47 7.86 -1.05
C ILE A 131 -22.09 7.57 -2.42
N ALA A 132 -21.50 6.68 -3.22
CA ALA A 132 -22.03 6.29 -4.52
C ALA A 132 -23.42 5.62 -4.37
N GLY A 133 -24.50 6.36 -4.59
CA GLY A 133 -25.87 5.82 -4.57
C GLY A 133 -26.16 4.90 -5.76
N ASN A 134 -27.27 4.14 -5.68
CA ASN A 134 -27.94 3.37 -6.75
C ASN A 134 -27.83 1.83 -6.68
N GLU A 135 -27.25 1.25 -5.63
CA GLU A 135 -27.21 -0.22 -5.53
C GLU A 135 -28.59 -0.82 -5.28
N VAL A 136 -28.98 -1.78 -6.12
CA VAL A 136 -30.32 -2.39 -6.11
C VAL A 136 -30.34 -3.72 -5.34
N SER A 137 -29.18 -4.31 -5.02
CA SER A 137 -29.06 -5.57 -4.28
C SER A 137 -28.22 -5.44 -3.01
N LEU A 138 -28.52 -6.30 -2.02
CA LEU A 138 -27.77 -6.37 -0.77
C LEU A 138 -26.30 -6.74 -0.99
N ASP A 139 -26.02 -7.60 -1.97
CA ASP A 139 -24.65 -8.00 -2.32
C ASP A 139 -23.84 -6.80 -2.84
N ALA A 140 -24.42 -6.01 -3.74
CA ALA A 140 -23.75 -4.84 -4.29
C ALA A 140 -23.55 -3.76 -3.21
N TYR A 141 -24.53 -3.64 -2.30
CA TYR A 141 -24.44 -2.79 -1.13
C TYR A 141 -23.27 -3.18 -0.20
N GLN A 142 -23.17 -4.45 0.21
CA GLN A 142 -22.06 -4.92 1.05
C GLN A 142 -20.70 -4.84 0.33
N PHE A 143 -20.69 -5.09 -0.98
CA PHE A 143 -19.48 -5.04 -1.80
C PHE A 143 -18.88 -3.63 -1.85
N ARG A 144 -19.69 -2.56 -1.80
CA ARG A 144 -19.19 -1.18 -1.69
C ARG A 144 -18.44 -0.92 -0.38
N GLY A 145 -19.01 -1.30 0.75
CA GLY A 145 -18.34 -1.18 2.06
C GLY A 145 -17.02 -1.92 2.08
N PHE A 146 -17.00 -3.15 1.54
CA PHE A 146 -15.77 -3.93 1.37
C PHE A 146 -14.73 -3.19 0.51
N ARG A 147 -15.10 -2.65 -0.66
CA ARG A 147 -14.17 -1.88 -1.52
C ARG A 147 -13.61 -0.66 -0.82
N ALA A 148 -14.45 0.11 -0.11
CA ALA A 148 -14.02 1.28 0.65
C ALA A 148 -12.99 0.90 1.73
N ARG A 149 -13.23 -0.18 2.47
CA ARG A 149 -12.28 -0.71 3.48
C ARG A 149 -10.98 -1.21 2.87
N ARG A 150 -11.00 -1.75 1.65
CA ARG A 150 -9.78 -2.10 0.92
C ARG A 150 -8.94 -0.86 0.60
N VAL A 151 -9.57 0.18 0.06
CA VAL A 151 -8.88 1.45 -0.25
C VAL A 151 -8.35 2.10 1.03
N LEU A 152 -9.12 2.04 2.13
CA LEU A 152 -8.65 2.48 3.44
C LEU A 152 -7.41 1.71 3.89
N GLY A 153 -7.39 0.38 3.75
CA GLY A 153 -6.22 -0.44 4.08
C GLY A 153 -4.95 -0.03 3.33
N LEU A 154 -5.06 0.33 2.05
CA LEU A 154 -3.92 0.87 1.26
C LEU A 154 -3.44 2.22 1.80
N ALA A 155 -4.36 3.08 2.21
CA ALA A 155 -4.01 4.39 2.75
C ALA A 155 -3.29 4.27 4.10
N LEU A 156 -3.77 3.38 4.96
CA LEU A 156 -3.17 3.14 6.27
C LEU A 156 -1.77 2.53 6.15
N HIS A 157 -1.54 1.67 5.16
CA HIS A 157 -0.20 1.16 4.86
C HIS A 157 0.78 2.31 4.56
N ALA A 158 0.47 3.14 3.56
CA ALA A 158 1.32 4.28 3.19
C ALA A 158 1.53 5.27 4.34
N ILE A 159 0.50 5.53 5.15
CA ILE A 159 0.64 6.39 6.35
C ILE A 159 1.60 5.81 7.37
N GLN A 160 1.57 4.50 7.57
CA GLN A 160 2.46 3.82 8.52
C GLN A 160 3.90 3.83 7.98
N ASP A 161 4.08 3.57 6.69
CA ASP A 161 5.38 3.63 6.00
C ASP A 161 6.00 5.02 6.05
N TYR A 162 5.22 6.10 5.95
CA TYR A 162 5.74 7.45 6.16
C TYR A 162 6.52 7.59 7.47
N TYR A 163 6.03 7.04 8.58
CA TYR A 163 6.73 7.14 9.86
C TYR A 163 7.88 6.14 9.98
N SER A 164 7.82 5.01 9.27
CA SER A 164 8.91 4.02 9.27
C SER A 164 10.06 4.45 8.36
N HIS A 165 9.78 4.98 7.17
CA HIS A 165 10.78 5.13 6.10
C HIS A 165 11.30 6.55 5.93
N THR A 166 10.69 7.53 6.62
CA THR A 166 11.20 8.91 6.66
C THR A 166 12.00 9.20 7.93
N ASN A 167 12.70 10.34 7.91
CA ASN A 167 13.42 10.86 9.06
C ASN A 167 12.52 11.70 9.99
N TRP A 168 11.19 11.56 9.94
CA TRP A 168 10.25 12.42 10.67
C TRP A 168 10.60 12.53 12.16
N VAL A 169 10.91 11.39 12.80
CA VAL A 169 11.29 11.35 14.23
C VAL A 169 12.69 11.92 14.43
N GLU A 170 13.65 11.59 13.57
CA GLU A 170 15.04 12.08 13.62
C GLU A 170 15.13 13.59 13.42
N ALA A 171 14.17 14.19 12.70
CA ALA A 171 14.01 15.64 12.56
C ALA A 171 13.48 16.31 13.84
N GLY A 172 13.22 15.56 14.91
CA GLY A 172 12.79 16.05 16.22
C GLY A 172 11.27 16.20 16.35
N ASN A 173 10.49 15.70 15.39
CA ASN A 173 9.03 15.78 15.46
C ASN A 173 8.48 14.78 16.48
N THR A 174 7.67 15.28 17.41
CA THR A 174 7.01 14.50 18.48
C THR A 174 5.50 14.39 18.27
N GLN A 175 4.97 15.00 17.21
CA GLN A 175 3.58 14.92 16.81
C GLN A 175 3.45 14.35 15.40
N ILE A 176 2.22 13.93 15.05
CA ILE A 176 1.92 13.48 13.70
C ILE A 176 2.06 14.64 12.70
N ASN A 177 2.39 14.30 11.46
CA ASN A 177 2.28 15.24 10.36
C ASN A 177 0.79 15.43 10.00
N PHE A 178 0.21 16.57 10.36
CA PHE A 178 -1.19 16.89 10.10
C PHE A 178 -1.50 17.14 8.62
N ASP A 179 -0.50 17.37 7.78
CA ASP A 179 -0.65 17.56 6.35
C ASP A 179 -0.79 16.23 5.60
N LEU A 180 -0.36 15.10 6.20
CA LEU A 180 -0.40 13.79 5.56
C LEU A 180 -1.85 13.37 5.23
N GLY A 181 -2.14 13.19 3.94
CA GLY A 181 -3.48 12.90 3.43
C GLY A 181 -4.41 14.11 3.29
N VAL A 182 -3.95 15.31 3.66
CA VAL A 182 -4.68 16.58 3.58
C VAL A 182 -4.10 17.46 2.47
N ASN A 183 -2.82 17.76 2.60
CA ASN A 183 -2.06 18.65 1.73
C ASN A 183 -0.96 17.87 1.02
N GLU A 184 -0.45 18.46 -0.06
CA GLU A 184 0.80 18.01 -0.65
C GLU A 184 1.94 18.34 0.32
N LEU A 185 2.79 17.37 0.62
CA LEU A 185 3.97 17.60 1.45
C LEU A 185 5.03 18.41 0.68
N PRO A 186 5.88 19.18 1.39
CA PRO A 186 6.98 19.86 0.75
C PRO A 186 7.94 18.88 0.07
N PRO A 187 8.73 19.34 -0.91
CA PRO A 187 9.75 18.51 -1.53
C PRO A 187 10.73 17.96 -0.48
N PRO A 188 11.29 16.77 -0.74
CA PRO A 188 12.33 16.18 0.10
C PRO A 188 13.59 17.05 0.14
N ALA A 189 14.49 16.70 1.04
CA ALA A 189 15.80 17.30 1.14
C ALA A 189 16.52 17.35 -0.23
N PRO A 190 17.05 18.52 -0.65
CA PRO A 190 17.79 18.68 -1.90
C PRO A 190 18.86 17.61 -2.13
N SER A 191 19.01 17.17 -3.38
CA SER A 191 19.94 16.09 -3.74
C SER A 191 21.43 16.42 -3.54
N ASN A 192 21.77 17.67 -3.27
CA ASN A 192 23.12 18.16 -3.06
C ASN A 192 23.50 18.38 -1.58
N ILE A 193 22.60 18.12 -0.62
CA ILE A 193 22.87 18.27 0.82
C ILE A 193 23.18 16.89 1.42
N PRO A 194 24.37 16.66 2.00
CA PRO A 194 24.68 15.40 2.67
C PRO A 194 23.68 15.11 3.78
N LEU A 195 22.97 13.98 3.66
CA LEU A 195 21.98 13.53 4.64
C LEU A 195 22.53 12.44 5.53
N CYS A 196 23.65 11.82 5.15
CA CYS A 196 24.25 10.73 5.89
C CYS A 196 25.72 11.02 6.14
N THR A 197 26.27 10.30 7.11
CA THR A 197 27.70 10.33 7.35
C THR A 197 28.45 9.68 6.19
N ASN A 198 29.75 9.44 6.37
CA ASN A 198 30.53 8.63 5.43
C ASN A 198 30.04 7.16 5.38
N ASP A 199 29.16 6.76 6.29
CA ASP A 199 28.34 5.55 6.21
C ASP A 199 26.89 5.91 5.83
N SER A 200 26.40 5.36 4.73
CA SER A 200 25.03 5.56 4.26
C SER A 200 23.96 4.88 5.14
N ASN A 201 24.39 4.09 6.14
CA ASN A 201 23.53 3.57 7.19
C ASN A 201 23.12 4.64 8.22
N ASP A 202 23.91 5.72 8.35
CA ASP A 202 23.81 6.65 9.46
C ASP A 202 23.38 8.04 8.99
N LEU A 203 22.16 8.44 9.35
CA LEU A 203 21.65 9.79 9.12
C LEU A 203 22.46 10.83 9.93
N ILE A 204 22.76 11.96 9.31
CA ILE A 204 23.30 13.13 10.02
C ILE A 204 22.24 13.65 11.00
N ALA A 205 22.64 13.88 12.24
CA ALA A 205 21.75 14.43 13.25
C ALA A 205 21.37 15.88 12.94
N GLY A 206 20.10 16.25 13.20
CA GLY A 206 19.66 17.65 13.17
C GLY A 206 19.52 18.27 11.78
N LEU A 207 19.23 17.47 10.74
CA LEU A 207 19.15 17.93 9.35
C LEU A 207 18.12 19.03 9.07
N GLY A 208 17.13 19.25 9.94
CA GLY A 208 16.13 20.31 9.76
C GLY A 208 15.27 20.20 8.49
N VAL A 209 15.42 19.12 7.71
CA VAL A 209 14.72 18.81 6.47
C VAL A 209 14.18 17.39 6.53
N ILE A 210 13.10 17.12 5.82
CA ILE A 210 12.53 15.76 5.72
C ILE A 210 13.18 15.01 4.54
N THR A 211 13.51 13.74 4.75
CA THR A 211 14.06 12.81 3.78
C THR A 211 13.55 11.40 4.07
N SER A 212 13.76 10.49 3.12
CA SER A 212 13.41 9.08 3.20
C SER A 212 14.57 8.16 2.82
N GLY A 213 14.41 6.90 3.19
CA GLY A 213 15.37 5.85 2.88
C GLY A 213 15.34 5.49 1.39
N TYR A 214 16.53 5.30 0.81
CA TYR A 214 16.64 4.81 -0.55
C TYR A 214 16.57 3.28 -0.61
N TRP A 215 15.66 2.76 -1.42
CA TRP A 215 15.44 1.33 -1.59
C TRP A 215 16.55 0.71 -2.45
N GLU A 216 17.18 -0.34 -1.92
CA GLU A 216 18.42 -0.90 -2.48
C GLU A 216 18.21 -2.24 -3.22
N GLY A 217 16.96 -2.68 -3.34
CA GLY A 217 16.62 -3.99 -3.88
C GLY A 217 17.05 -5.16 -2.99
N PHE A 218 16.95 -6.38 -3.54
CA PHE A 218 17.16 -7.63 -2.79
C PHE A 218 18.63 -8.08 -2.84
N GLY A 219 19.46 -7.56 -1.94
CA GLY A 219 20.85 -8.00 -1.78
C GLY A 219 21.10 -8.65 -0.42
N VAL A 220 21.75 -9.82 -0.41
CA VAL A 220 22.41 -10.39 0.79
C VAL A 220 23.65 -9.57 1.22
N ALA A 221 24.01 -8.57 0.43
CA ALA A 221 24.95 -7.50 0.75
C ALA A 221 24.25 -6.17 0.47
N CYS A 222 24.50 -5.14 1.29
CA CYS A 222 23.91 -3.82 1.09
C CYS A 222 24.28 -3.35 -0.31
N ALA A 223 23.30 -3.26 -1.22
CA ALA A 223 23.60 -2.89 -2.59
C ALA A 223 24.26 -1.51 -2.55
N PRO A 224 25.36 -1.26 -3.26
CA PRO A 224 25.98 0.07 -3.21
C PRO A 224 24.97 1.10 -3.73
N LEU A 225 24.56 2.09 -2.92
CA LEU A 225 23.93 3.26 -3.55
C LEU A 225 25.02 3.88 -4.45
N SER A 226 24.60 4.42 -5.59
CA SER A 226 25.53 5.00 -6.55
C SER A 226 26.55 5.93 -5.85
N SER A 227 27.82 5.84 -6.25
CA SER A 227 29.04 6.33 -5.56
C SER A 227 29.11 7.84 -5.22
N ASN A 228 28.02 8.59 -5.39
CA ASN A 228 27.87 10.00 -5.05
C ASN A 228 27.00 10.17 -3.79
N GLN A 229 27.10 9.23 -2.82
CA GLN A 229 26.14 8.97 -1.74
C GLN A 229 26.01 10.11 -0.72
N ILE A 230 25.19 11.08 -1.08
CA ILE A 230 24.68 12.15 -0.22
C ILE A 230 23.38 11.68 0.51
N LYS A 231 22.95 10.43 0.28
CA LYS A 231 21.62 9.90 0.63
C LYS A 231 21.69 8.62 1.46
N CYS A 232 20.66 8.39 2.27
CA CYS A 232 20.65 7.31 3.28
C CYS A 232 19.94 6.11 2.72
N ARG A 233 20.47 4.93 3.04
CA ARG A 233 19.83 3.68 2.69
C ARG A 233 18.52 3.58 3.46
N HIS A 234 17.52 2.94 2.86
CA HIS A 234 16.37 2.44 3.59
C HIS A 234 16.84 1.44 4.66
N GLY A 235 17.72 0.53 4.27
CA GLY A 235 18.20 -0.58 5.10
C GLY A 235 17.37 -1.84 4.91
N THR A 236 17.86 -2.96 5.45
CA THR A 236 17.15 -4.24 5.38
C THR A 236 17.26 -5.00 6.69
N PRO A 237 16.19 -5.69 7.13
CA PRO A 237 16.27 -6.57 8.30
C PRO A 237 17.02 -7.88 8.01
N ILE A 238 17.40 -8.15 6.76
CA ILE A 238 18.07 -9.41 6.36
C ILE A 238 19.49 -9.49 6.94
N THR A 239 20.18 -8.35 7.11
CA THR A 239 21.53 -8.32 7.65
C THR A 239 21.72 -7.15 8.62
N ASN A 240 22.49 -7.37 9.68
CA ASN A 240 22.80 -6.31 10.66
C ASN A 240 23.75 -5.23 10.12
N ASN A 241 24.33 -5.44 8.93
CA ASN A 241 25.30 -4.53 8.33
C ASN A 241 24.63 -3.48 7.41
N CYS A 242 23.35 -3.66 7.11
CA CYS A 242 22.56 -2.72 6.31
C CYS A 242 21.60 -1.97 7.24
N GLY A 243 22.21 -1.04 7.98
CA GLY A 243 21.52 0.04 8.66
C GLY A 243 20.74 0.93 7.69
N GLY A 244 20.26 2.07 8.17
CA GLY A 244 19.48 2.98 7.36
C GLY A 244 18.36 3.61 8.16
N LEU A 245 17.50 4.30 7.42
CA LEU A 245 16.47 5.17 8.01
C LEU A 245 15.25 4.41 8.53
N ASN A 246 15.04 3.17 8.09
CA ASN A 246 13.82 2.43 8.39
C ASN A 246 13.62 2.16 9.89
N LYS A 247 12.35 2.12 10.32
CA LYS A 247 11.92 1.59 11.62
C LYS A 247 11.12 0.30 11.43
N ASP A 248 11.67 -0.58 10.59
CA ASP A 248 11.04 -1.84 10.22
C ASP A 248 10.93 -2.81 11.39
N THR A 249 11.88 -2.78 12.31
CA THR A 249 11.95 -3.75 13.42
C THR A 249 12.19 -3.02 14.73
N ALA A 250 11.72 -3.61 15.83
CA ALA A 250 11.85 -3.03 17.17
C ALA A 250 13.30 -2.79 17.62
N VAL A 251 14.29 -3.41 16.95
CA VAL A 251 15.72 -3.19 17.22
C VAL A 251 16.27 -1.92 16.55
N ARG A 252 15.51 -1.29 15.65
CA ARG A 252 15.93 -0.06 14.97
C ARG A 252 15.81 1.14 15.91
N PRO A 253 16.70 2.13 15.81
CA PRO A 253 16.54 3.40 16.49
C PRO A 253 15.18 4.04 16.22
N ASN A 254 14.62 4.72 17.22
CA ASN A 254 13.36 5.46 17.12
C ASN A 254 12.10 4.65 16.78
N TYR A 255 12.16 3.31 16.78
CA TYR A 255 11.03 2.45 16.46
C TYR A 255 9.78 2.77 17.27
N ASP A 256 9.88 2.80 18.59
CA ASP A 256 8.72 2.99 19.48
C ASP A 256 8.02 4.33 19.22
N THR A 257 8.80 5.40 19.05
CA THR A 257 8.28 6.73 18.74
C THR A 257 7.59 6.75 17.38
N ALA A 258 8.22 6.19 16.34
CA ALA A 258 7.64 6.11 15.01
C ALA A 258 6.34 5.29 15.00
N ARG A 259 6.34 4.14 15.68
CA ARG A 259 5.16 3.27 15.83
C ARG A 259 4.01 4.02 16.54
N SER A 260 4.31 4.72 17.63
CA SER A 260 3.31 5.51 18.37
C SER A 260 2.69 6.62 17.51
N LEU A 261 3.51 7.30 16.71
CA LEU A 261 3.01 8.30 15.76
C LEU A 261 2.20 7.67 14.63
N ALA A 262 2.60 6.50 14.13
CA ALA A 262 1.87 5.75 13.11
C ALA A 262 0.48 5.30 13.59
N VAL A 263 0.34 4.86 14.86
CA VAL A 263 -0.97 4.58 15.49
C VAL A 263 -1.83 5.85 15.51
N THR A 264 -1.26 6.96 16.01
CA THR A 264 -1.99 8.22 16.13
C THR A 264 -2.41 8.77 14.76
N ALA A 265 -1.55 8.67 13.75
CA ALA A 265 -1.84 9.11 12.39
C ALA A 265 -2.88 8.22 11.70
N THR A 266 -2.84 6.91 11.95
CA THR A 266 -3.85 5.95 11.51
C THR A 266 -5.24 6.34 12.05
N GLN A 267 -5.33 6.63 13.35
CA GLN A 267 -6.57 7.11 13.97
C GLN A 267 -7.04 8.42 13.35
N LYS A 268 -6.12 9.38 13.20
CA LYS A 268 -6.44 10.69 12.65
C LYS A 268 -6.97 10.61 11.22
N PHE A 269 -6.38 9.78 10.38
CA PHE A 269 -6.79 9.63 9.00
C PHE A 269 -8.19 9.02 8.87
N VAL A 270 -8.50 7.99 9.68
CA VAL A 270 -9.85 7.42 9.72
C VAL A 270 -10.87 8.44 10.24
N GLU A 271 -10.51 9.21 11.27
CA GLU A 271 -11.32 10.35 11.73
C GLU A 271 -11.57 11.36 10.60
N GLN A 272 -10.55 11.70 9.80
CA GLN A 272 -10.70 12.61 8.66
C GLN A 272 -11.67 12.06 7.62
N VAL A 273 -11.58 10.77 7.24
CA VAL A 273 -12.55 10.13 6.33
C VAL A 273 -13.98 10.24 6.87
N ILE A 274 -14.19 9.95 8.15
CA ILE A 274 -15.50 10.04 8.80
C ILE A 274 -16.00 11.49 8.79
N ASN A 275 -15.14 12.45 9.11
CA ASN A 275 -15.48 13.87 9.13
C ASN A 275 -15.75 14.43 7.73
N ASP A 276 -15.03 13.97 6.70
CA ASP A 276 -15.29 14.33 5.31
C ASP A 276 -16.69 13.92 4.87
N ILE A 277 -17.25 12.84 5.45
CA ILE A 277 -18.64 12.40 5.22
C ILE A 277 -19.61 13.22 6.08
N LYS A 278 -19.39 13.27 7.41
CA LYS A 278 -20.29 13.96 8.36
C LYS A 278 -20.50 15.43 8.00
N ASN A 279 -19.41 16.11 7.60
CA ASN A 279 -19.39 17.54 7.38
C ASN A 279 -19.68 17.95 5.93
N ASP A 280 -19.92 17.00 5.02
CA ASP A 280 -20.26 17.33 3.63
C ASP A 280 -21.66 17.95 3.56
N PRO A 281 -21.80 19.23 3.15
CA PRO A 281 -23.12 19.89 3.08
C PRO A 281 -23.97 19.37 1.91
N SER A 282 -23.39 18.68 0.94
CA SER A 282 -24.11 18.14 -0.22
C SER A 282 -24.83 16.82 0.06
N LEU A 283 -24.51 16.16 1.19
CA LEU A 283 -25.08 14.86 1.55
C LEU A 283 -26.24 15.00 2.52
N SER A 284 -27.33 14.25 2.30
CA SER A 284 -28.41 14.13 3.28
C SER A 284 -27.95 13.36 4.52
N ALA A 285 -28.65 13.54 5.64
CA ALA A 285 -28.36 12.81 6.88
C ALA A 285 -28.39 11.28 6.68
N ASP A 286 -29.32 10.78 5.87
CA ASP A 286 -29.45 9.35 5.57
C ASP A 286 -28.22 8.81 4.82
N VAL A 287 -27.74 9.55 3.80
CA VAL A 287 -26.54 9.17 3.05
C VAL A 287 -25.31 9.16 3.95
N LYS A 288 -25.18 10.15 4.85
CA LYS A 288 -24.06 10.22 5.82
C LYS A 288 -24.07 9.01 6.77
N ASN A 289 -25.23 8.72 7.35
CA ASN A 289 -25.39 7.61 8.29
C ASN A 289 -25.10 6.27 7.63
N GLU A 290 -25.60 6.07 6.41
CA GLU A 290 -25.39 4.84 5.66
C GLU A 290 -23.93 4.66 5.25
N ALA A 291 -23.28 5.71 4.75
CA ALA A 291 -21.86 5.69 4.40
C ALA A 291 -20.98 5.29 5.61
N ILE A 292 -21.27 5.83 6.80
CA ILE A 292 -20.54 5.48 8.02
C ILE A 292 -20.78 4.02 8.42
N ARG A 293 -22.04 3.53 8.33
CA ARG A 293 -22.34 2.11 8.60
C ARG A 293 -21.65 1.18 7.63
N LEU A 294 -21.62 1.52 6.33
CA LEU A 294 -20.89 0.76 5.32
C LEU A 294 -19.40 0.73 5.62
N LEU A 295 -18.79 1.85 6.03
CA LEU A 295 -17.38 1.88 6.38
C LEU A 295 -17.09 1.00 7.60
N ALA A 296 -17.92 1.10 8.63
CA ALA A 296 -17.76 0.40 9.90
C ALA A 296 -18.28 -1.05 9.89
N ASP A 297 -18.94 -1.48 8.81
CA ASP A 297 -19.59 -2.79 8.68
C ASP A 297 -20.65 -3.05 9.77
N GLN A 298 -21.45 -2.03 10.06
CA GLN A 298 -22.51 -2.09 11.07
C GLN A 298 -23.86 -2.48 10.44
N PRO A 299 -24.71 -3.25 11.14
CA PRO A 299 -26.02 -3.65 10.64
C PRO A 299 -26.90 -2.44 10.34
N SER A 300 -27.75 -2.54 9.31
CA SER A 300 -28.68 -1.48 8.96
C SER A 300 -29.78 -1.33 10.02
N SER A 301 -30.24 -0.09 10.25
CA SER A 301 -31.45 0.15 11.05
C SER A 301 -32.74 -0.30 10.35
N TRP A 302 -32.64 -0.78 9.11
CA TRP A 302 -33.77 -1.36 8.37
C TRP A 302 -34.11 -2.80 8.80
N ASN A 303 -33.39 -3.35 9.79
CA ASN A 303 -33.84 -4.54 10.54
C ASN A 303 -35.02 -4.18 11.48
N CYS A 304 -36.11 -3.67 10.92
CA CYS A 304 -37.42 -3.80 11.52
C CYS A 304 -37.87 -5.25 11.30
N GLY A 305 -37.64 -6.12 12.29
CA GLY A 305 -38.57 -7.19 12.65
C GLY A 305 -39.06 -8.18 11.57
N CYS A 306 -38.30 -8.46 10.50
CA CYS A 306 -38.60 -9.64 9.71
C CYS A 306 -38.05 -10.87 10.43
N VAL A 307 -38.93 -11.46 11.24
CA VAL A 307 -38.86 -12.87 11.63
C VAL A 307 -38.72 -13.68 10.35
N ILE A 308 -37.53 -14.24 10.11
CA ILE A 308 -37.35 -15.25 9.08
C ILE A 308 -37.97 -16.53 9.66
N TYR A 309 -39.24 -16.77 9.34
CA TYR A 309 -39.70 -18.14 9.18
C TYR A 309 -39.26 -18.58 7.79
N ILE A 310 -38.28 -19.48 7.75
CA ILE A 310 -38.20 -20.77 7.03
C ILE A 310 -36.75 -21.23 7.13
#